data_AF-C7NQW5-F1
#
_entry.id   AF-C7NQW5-F1
#
_cell.length_a   1.000
_cell.length_b   1.000
_cell.length_c   1.000
_cell.angle_alpha   90.00
_cell.angle_beta   90.00
_cell.angle_gamma   90.00
#
_symmetry.space_group_name_H-M   'P 1'
#
loop_
_entity.id
_entity.type
_entity.pdbx_description
1 polymer ?
#
loop_
_entity_poly.entity_id
_entity_poly.type
_entity_poly.pdbx_seq_one_letter_code
_entity_poly.pdbx_strand_id
1 'polypeptide(L)'
;MTAESNNLEARLERLEQTWNSITETPEKPQSTMFVIEYGLGKQQRAEVYVNRLLCYLLDPGNPHGMGTEFLNVFLRNLPDALAFDEDTYDLSNVRVDEQVTAEHGDERKYPDLVIDSPGEWILVIELKFSADETGTEFYAQASRIGDQQIADYESGQYYVYLHQHDEPTATSDAFVNWSWQSFVADVLDEVITESAPRYPQRTAAQLHELRDDLRNITSMSDEQTADQEKIELFIEHADAIEDVRSTFDDAWEAYSERWGRRLASQLDRSEAIDVHGQFENEYPEVVIPRSETEDERWILRNSGGDDWQHLHKYGWYRHAETQERLTSRAEDRNDLRIGFYHRMGKHRDAAVQDHQLQFKFRNMGSNPGEFKDIYSATFDANEDRIETLLSGTNGTLTGNKLTKITATYDIPVSTSDGFFAAYTTALNEAFVDLVVEAPELIQLLDETFDDAVEEFHQ
;
A
#
# COMPACT_ATOMS: atom_id res chain seq x y z
N MET A 1 2.73 16.43 -26.02
CA MET A 1 2.98 15.21 -25.23
C MET A 1 3.74 14.24 -26.11
N THR A 2 4.88 13.75 -25.62
CA THR A 2 5.80 12.86 -26.35
C THR A 2 5.33 11.40 -26.24
N ALA A 3 5.79 10.52 -27.13
CA ALA A 3 5.47 9.09 -27.08
C ALA A 3 5.92 8.41 -25.77
N GLU A 4 6.97 8.93 -25.13
CA GLU A 4 7.45 8.48 -23.81
C GLU A 4 6.48 8.87 -22.68
N SER A 5 5.92 10.09 -22.70
CA SER A 5 4.92 10.54 -21.72
C SER A 5 3.69 9.63 -21.73
N ASN A 6 3.19 9.28 -22.93
CA ASN A 6 2.04 8.40 -23.07
C ASN A 6 2.35 6.95 -22.65
N ASN A 7 3.60 6.50 -22.76
CA ASN A 7 4.01 5.17 -22.32
C ASN A 7 4.08 5.09 -20.79
N LEU A 8 4.65 6.12 -20.15
CA LEU A 8 4.76 6.21 -18.70
C LEU A 8 3.38 6.29 -18.03
N GLU A 9 2.49 7.12 -18.57
CA GLU A 9 1.09 7.25 -18.12
C GLU A 9 0.36 5.90 -18.22
N ALA A 10 0.48 5.20 -19.34
CA ALA A 10 -0.11 3.87 -19.51
C ALA A 10 0.52 2.77 -18.62
N ARG A 11 1.75 2.96 -18.13
CA ARG A 11 2.40 2.05 -17.16
C ARG A 11 1.95 2.35 -15.73
N LEU A 12 1.74 3.62 -15.40
CA LEU A 12 1.22 4.05 -14.09
C LEU A 12 -0.25 3.74 -13.91
N GLU A 13 -1.08 3.96 -14.92
CA GLU A 13 -2.50 3.55 -14.89
C GLU A 13 -2.62 2.04 -14.71
N ARG A 14 -1.73 1.26 -15.35
CA ARG A 14 -1.65 -0.19 -15.15
C ARG A 14 -1.21 -0.53 -13.72
N LEU A 15 -0.19 0.13 -13.19
CA LEU A 15 0.21 -0.05 -11.79
C LEU A 15 -0.96 0.23 -10.85
N GLU A 16 -1.68 1.33 -11.03
CA GLU A 16 -2.82 1.72 -10.18
C GLU A 16 -3.97 0.71 -10.29
N GLN A 17 -4.33 0.30 -11.50
CA GLN A 17 -5.34 -0.73 -11.73
C GLN A 17 -4.94 -2.07 -11.12
N THR A 18 -3.68 -2.49 -11.27
CA THR A 18 -3.17 -3.76 -10.71
C THR A 18 -2.94 -3.66 -9.20
N TRP A 19 -2.59 -2.49 -8.66
CA TRP A 19 -2.51 -2.27 -7.22
C TRP A 19 -3.89 -2.36 -6.60
N ASN A 20 -4.87 -1.66 -7.17
CA ASN A 20 -6.27 -1.75 -6.75
C ASN A 20 -6.77 -3.18 -6.89
N SER A 21 -6.43 -3.87 -7.99
CA SER A 21 -6.75 -5.28 -8.13
C SER A 21 -6.06 -6.12 -7.07
N ILE A 22 -4.76 -6.03 -6.80
CA ILE A 22 -4.05 -6.80 -5.75
C ILE A 22 -4.60 -6.50 -4.35
N THR A 23 -4.96 -5.25 -4.05
CA THR A 23 -5.65 -4.89 -2.81
C THR A 23 -7.09 -5.40 -2.77
N GLU A 24 -7.70 -5.72 -3.91
CA GLU A 24 -9.06 -6.24 -4.03
C GLU A 24 -9.13 -7.76 -4.30
N THR A 25 -8.12 -8.42 -4.89
CA THR A 25 -7.94 -9.85 -5.21
C THR A 25 -6.62 -10.06 -6.01
N PRO A 26 -5.80 -11.09 -5.70
CA PRO A 26 -4.45 -11.24 -6.24
C PRO A 26 -4.43 -11.89 -7.64
N GLU A 27 -3.45 -11.58 -8.52
CA GLU A 27 -2.96 -12.59 -9.50
C GLU A 27 -1.69 -12.28 -10.33
N LYS A 28 -0.74 -13.22 -10.16
CA LYS A 28 0.24 -13.72 -11.14
C LYS A 28 -0.34 -14.87 -12.01
N PRO A 29 0.35 -15.37 -13.07
CA PRO A 29 -0.27 -16.20 -14.11
C PRO A 29 -0.91 -17.48 -13.57
N GLN A 30 -2.18 -17.64 -13.94
CA GLN A 30 -3.16 -18.58 -13.40
C GLN A 30 -2.94 -20.05 -13.78
N SER A 31 -3.16 -20.95 -12.81
CA SER A 31 -3.39 -22.40 -13.01
C SER A 31 -4.68 -22.62 -13.82
N THR A 32 -4.81 -23.75 -14.53
CA THR A 32 -6.01 -24.10 -15.32
C THR A 32 -7.29 -24.06 -14.47
N MET A 33 -7.16 -24.39 -13.17
CA MET A 33 -8.20 -24.27 -12.15
C MET A 33 -8.80 -22.84 -12.06
N PHE A 34 -7.98 -21.81 -12.23
CA PHE A 34 -8.39 -20.41 -12.14
C PHE A 34 -9.01 -19.87 -13.44
N VAL A 35 -8.77 -20.54 -14.57
CA VAL A 35 -9.23 -20.13 -15.91
C VAL A 35 -10.66 -20.63 -16.22
N ILE A 36 -11.07 -21.77 -15.67
CA ILE A 36 -12.33 -22.44 -16.05
C ILE A 36 -13.54 -22.04 -15.17
N GLU A 37 -13.32 -21.60 -13.92
CA GLU A 37 -14.39 -21.32 -12.95
C GLU A 37 -14.45 -19.85 -12.52
N TYR A 38 -14.74 -18.97 -13.47
CA TYR A 38 -14.88 -17.54 -13.22
C TYR A 38 -16.15 -17.25 -12.40
N GLY A 39 -16.00 -16.67 -11.19
CA GLY A 39 -17.11 -16.13 -10.38
C GLY A 39 -17.29 -16.66 -8.95
N LEU A 40 -16.43 -17.55 -8.44
CA LEU A 40 -16.47 -18.07 -7.06
C LEU A 40 -15.24 -17.65 -6.23
N GLY A 41 -15.28 -17.78 -4.90
CA GLY A 41 -14.08 -17.60 -4.05
C GLY A 41 -12.99 -18.66 -4.33
N LYS A 42 -11.70 -18.35 -4.11
CA LYS A 42 -10.54 -19.21 -4.46
C LYS A 42 -10.64 -20.64 -3.89
N GLN A 43 -11.11 -20.79 -2.65
CA GLN A 43 -11.26 -22.11 -2.01
C GLN A 43 -12.52 -22.86 -2.48
N GLN A 44 -13.60 -22.15 -2.81
CA GLN A 44 -14.81 -22.78 -3.37
C GLN A 44 -14.60 -23.28 -4.81
N ARG A 45 -13.76 -22.58 -5.60
CA ARG A 45 -13.26 -23.10 -6.90
C ARG A 45 -12.37 -24.32 -6.72
N ALA A 46 -11.52 -24.32 -5.68
CA ALA A 46 -10.66 -25.46 -5.37
C ALA A 46 -11.48 -26.72 -5.11
N GLU A 47 -12.53 -26.59 -4.29
CA GLU A 47 -13.43 -27.68 -3.96
C GLU A 47 -14.09 -28.29 -5.21
N VAL A 48 -14.66 -27.46 -6.09
CA VAL A 48 -15.32 -27.94 -7.31
C VAL A 48 -14.34 -28.52 -8.32
N TYR A 49 -13.20 -27.85 -8.56
CA TYR A 49 -12.17 -28.34 -9.49
C TYR A 49 -11.53 -29.63 -9.02
N VAL A 50 -11.12 -29.69 -7.75
CA VAL A 50 -10.49 -30.89 -7.17
C VAL A 50 -11.49 -32.03 -7.12
N ASN A 51 -12.75 -31.79 -6.74
CA ASN A 51 -13.77 -32.84 -6.73
C ASN A 51 -13.93 -33.47 -8.13
N ARG A 52 -14.15 -32.65 -9.17
CA ARG A 52 -14.28 -33.13 -10.55
C ARG A 52 -13.05 -33.88 -11.04
N LEU A 53 -11.86 -33.37 -10.72
CA LEU A 53 -10.61 -34.00 -11.14
C LEU A 53 -10.39 -35.32 -10.38
N LEU A 54 -10.69 -35.39 -9.09
CA LEU A 54 -10.63 -36.63 -8.33
C LEU A 54 -11.63 -37.67 -8.85
N CYS A 55 -12.88 -37.27 -9.10
CA CYS A 55 -13.89 -38.14 -9.70
C CYS A 55 -13.40 -38.71 -11.05
N TYR A 56 -12.80 -37.87 -11.89
CA TYR A 56 -12.20 -38.29 -13.16
C TYR A 56 -11.03 -39.26 -12.99
N LEU A 57 -10.14 -39.06 -12.01
CA LEU A 57 -8.96 -39.90 -11.80
C LEU A 57 -9.28 -41.22 -11.07
N LEU A 58 -10.33 -41.24 -10.25
CA LEU A 58 -10.76 -42.39 -9.47
C LEU A 58 -11.62 -43.37 -10.26
N ASP A 59 -12.38 -42.90 -11.25
CA ASP A 59 -13.20 -43.78 -12.11
C ASP A 59 -12.34 -44.52 -13.15
N PRO A 60 -12.16 -45.85 -13.05
CA PRO A 60 -11.35 -46.62 -13.99
C PRO A 60 -11.89 -46.61 -15.43
N GLY A 61 -13.17 -46.27 -15.62
CA GLY A 61 -13.82 -46.14 -16.93
C GLY A 61 -13.44 -44.87 -17.68
N ASN A 62 -12.86 -43.87 -17.00
CA ASN A 62 -12.46 -42.62 -17.62
C ASN A 62 -11.15 -42.75 -18.43
N PRO A 63 -10.97 -41.96 -19.50
CA PRO A 63 -9.83 -42.08 -20.40
C PRO A 63 -8.52 -41.46 -19.85
N HIS A 64 -8.25 -41.58 -18.55
CA HIS A 64 -7.00 -41.10 -17.92
C HIS A 64 -5.81 -42.05 -18.12
N GLY A 65 -6.06 -43.29 -18.54
CA GLY A 65 -4.99 -44.22 -18.94
C GLY A 65 -4.23 -44.88 -17.78
N MET A 66 -4.75 -44.80 -16.55
CA MET A 66 -4.19 -45.48 -15.37
C MET A 66 -4.95 -46.77 -15.02
N GLY A 67 -6.04 -47.09 -15.73
CA GLY A 67 -6.91 -48.22 -15.38
C GLY A 67 -7.42 -48.10 -13.95
N THR A 68 -7.34 -49.18 -13.17
CA THR A 68 -7.75 -49.20 -11.75
C THR A 68 -6.65 -48.74 -10.78
N GLU A 69 -5.47 -48.34 -11.27
CA GLU A 69 -4.29 -48.14 -10.42
C GLU A 69 -4.44 -46.98 -9.43
N PHE A 70 -4.95 -45.83 -9.89
CA PHE A 70 -5.18 -44.67 -9.02
C PHE A 70 -6.22 -44.98 -7.93
N LEU A 71 -7.33 -45.62 -8.30
CA LEU A 71 -8.36 -46.08 -7.36
C LEU A 71 -7.81 -47.09 -6.35
N ASN A 72 -6.98 -48.03 -6.78
CA ASN A 72 -6.38 -49.02 -5.89
C ASN A 72 -5.43 -48.38 -4.87
N VAL A 73 -4.57 -47.47 -5.32
CA VAL A 73 -3.66 -46.73 -4.41
C VAL A 73 -4.46 -45.86 -3.46
N PHE A 74 -5.56 -45.24 -3.92
CA PHE A 74 -6.47 -44.48 -3.08
C PHE A 74 -7.10 -45.34 -1.97
N LEU A 75 -7.76 -46.45 -2.33
CA LEU A 75 -8.45 -47.31 -1.38
C LEU A 75 -7.50 -47.97 -0.36
N ARG A 76 -6.29 -48.33 -0.80
CA ARG A 76 -5.27 -48.94 0.07
C ARG A 76 -4.69 -47.97 1.10
N ASN A 77 -4.62 -46.67 0.77
CA ASN A 77 -4.06 -45.64 1.65
C ASN A 77 -5.14 -44.83 2.38
N LEU A 78 -6.38 -45.36 2.47
CA LEU A 78 -7.40 -44.80 3.35
C LEU A 78 -6.93 -44.85 4.81
N PRO A 79 -7.37 -43.92 5.67
CA PRO A 79 -6.94 -43.90 7.07
C PRO A 79 -7.27 -45.20 7.80
N ASP A 80 -6.31 -45.76 8.55
CA ASP A 80 -6.48 -47.02 9.32
C ASP A 80 -7.71 -47.02 10.24
N ALA A 81 -8.07 -45.84 10.78
CA ALA A 81 -9.22 -45.67 11.66
C ALA A 81 -10.58 -45.96 10.97
N LEU A 82 -10.61 -45.94 9.63
CA LEU A 82 -11.79 -46.31 8.82
C LEU A 82 -12.06 -47.81 8.83
N ALA A 83 -11.05 -48.63 9.15
CA ALA A 83 -11.12 -50.09 9.15
C ALA A 83 -11.71 -50.66 7.84
N PHE A 84 -11.30 -50.10 6.70
CA PHE A 84 -11.67 -50.58 5.38
C PHE A 84 -11.01 -51.94 5.11
N ASP A 85 -11.80 -53.01 5.01
CA ASP A 85 -11.36 -54.41 4.85
C ASP A 85 -12.19 -55.10 3.75
N GLU A 86 -12.16 -54.51 2.56
CA GLU A 86 -12.89 -54.98 1.38
C GLU A 86 -11.94 -55.55 0.32
N ASP A 87 -12.45 -56.43 -0.55
CA ASP A 87 -11.66 -57.00 -1.64
C ASP A 87 -11.44 -55.99 -2.77
N THR A 88 -10.20 -55.49 -2.90
CA THR A 88 -9.80 -54.56 -3.97
C THR A 88 -9.12 -55.24 -5.17
N TYR A 89 -9.11 -56.57 -5.26
CA TYR A 89 -8.51 -57.29 -6.38
C TYR A 89 -9.31 -57.15 -7.68
N ASP A 90 -10.63 -56.95 -7.61
CA ASP A 90 -11.49 -56.70 -8.78
C ASP A 90 -12.33 -55.43 -8.58
N LEU A 91 -11.82 -54.31 -9.12
CA LEU A 91 -12.49 -53.01 -9.07
C LEU A 91 -13.35 -52.74 -10.32
N SER A 92 -13.67 -53.76 -11.13
CA SER A 92 -14.37 -53.57 -12.41
C SER A 92 -15.84 -53.14 -12.27
N ASN A 93 -16.45 -53.39 -11.11
CA ASN A 93 -17.84 -53.02 -10.81
C ASN A 93 -17.98 -51.76 -9.94
N VAL A 94 -16.85 -51.15 -9.54
CA VAL A 94 -16.86 -49.95 -8.70
C VAL A 94 -17.33 -48.75 -9.51
N ARG A 95 -18.19 -47.94 -8.89
CA ARG A 95 -18.67 -46.66 -9.45
C ARG A 95 -18.11 -45.51 -8.63
N VAL A 96 -17.88 -44.39 -9.31
CA VAL A 96 -17.40 -43.15 -8.71
C VAL A 96 -18.28 -42.04 -9.24
N ASP A 97 -19.05 -41.43 -8.36
CA ASP A 97 -20.03 -40.41 -8.72
C ASP A 97 -19.84 -39.16 -7.84
N GLU A 98 -19.91 -37.99 -8.47
CA GLU A 98 -19.94 -36.70 -7.77
C GLU A 98 -21.38 -36.23 -7.55
N GLN A 99 -21.65 -35.53 -6.45
CA GLN A 99 -22.94 -34.86 -6.18
C GLN A 99 -24.17 -35.78 -6.28
N VAL A 100 -24.04 -37.03 -5.82
CA VAL A 100 -25.16 -37.98 -5.76
C VAL A 100 -26.20 -37.48 -4.75
N THR A 101 -27.49 -37.72 -4.99
CA THR A 101 -28.53 -37.33 -4.00
C THR A 101 -28.50 -38.24 -2.79
N ALA A 102 -28.29 -37.69 -1.59
CA ALA A 102 -28.49 -38.38 -0.31
C ALA A 102 -29.81 -37.93 0.33
N GLU A 103 -30.59 -38.88 0.84
CA GLU A 103 -31.91 -38.60 1.45
C GLU A 103 -31.96 -39.05 2.92
N HIS A 104 -32.46 -38.17 3.77
CA HIS A 104 -32.83 -38.48 5.15
C HIS A 104 -34.19 -37.85 5.47
N GLY A 105 -35.23 -38.67 5.66
CA GLY A 105 -36.61 -38.19 5.80
C GLY A 105 -37.07 -37.44 4.54
N ASP A 106 -37.49 -36.18 4.69
CA ASP A 106 -37.92 -35.30 3.59
C ASP A 106 -36.79 -34.37 3.08
N GLU A 107 -35.60 -34.44 3.68
CA GLU A 107 -34.46 -33.59 3.33
C GLU A 107 -33.51 -34.28 2.34
N ARG A 108 -32.87 -33.46 1.49
CA ARG A 108 -31.93 -33.92 0.45
C ARG A 108 -30.66 -33.08 0.47
N LYS A 109 -29.50 -33.73 0.47
CA LYS A 109 -28.18 -33.12 0.28
C LYS A 109 -27.35 -33.92 -0.72
N TYR A 110 -26.18 -33.42 -1.06
CA TYR A 110 -25.33 -33.99 -2.10
C TYR A 110 -23.91 -34.16 -1.55
N PRO A 111 -23.48 -35.39 -1.16
CA PRO A 111 -22.08 -35.66 -0.87
C PRO A 111 -21.18 -35.22 -2.03
N ASP A 112 -19.97 -34.77 -1.70
CA ASP A 112 -19.01 -34.33 -2.69
C ASP A 112 -18.62 -35.48 -3.62
N LEU A 113 -18.26 -36.64 -3.05
CA LEU A 113 -17.88 -37.84 -3.80
C LEU A 113 -18.43 -39.12 -3.15
N VAL A 114 -18.94 -40.04 -3.97
CA VAL A 114 -19.39 -41.36 -3.56
C VAL A 114 -18.68 -42.41 -4.40
N ILE A 115 -18.09 -43.40 -3.73
CA ILE A 115 -17.48 -44.57 -4.36
C ILE A 115 -18.20 -45.80 -3.83
N ASP A 116 -18.77 -46.63 -4.70
CA ASP A 116 -19.48 -47.83 -4.26
C ASP A 116 -19.22 -49.05 -5.15
N SER A 117 -19.27 -50.22 -4.52
CA SER A 117 -19.45 -51.51 -5.21
C SER A 117 -20.90 -51.95 -4.95
N PRO A 118 -21.80 -51.88 -5.95
CA PRO A 118 -23.23 -52.09 -5.73
C PRO A 118 -23.54 -53.43 -5.04
N GLY A 119 -24.16 -53.36 -3.86
CA GLY A 119 -24.54 -54.52 -3.04
C GLY A 119 -23.45 -55.02 -2.08
N GLU A 120 -22.23 -54.49 -2.16
CA GLU A 120 -21.11 -54.87 -1.29
C GLU A 120 -20.81 -53.75 -0.30
N TRP A 121 -20.24 -52.62 -0.74
CA TRP A 121 -19.82 -51.54 0.14
C TRP A 121 -20.01 -50.16 -0.49
N ILE A 122 -20.07 -49.14 0.37
CA ILE A 122 -20.15 -47.73 -0.02
C ILE A 122 -19.16 -46.88 0.80
N LEU A 123 -18.47 -45.96 0.13
CA LEU A 123 -17.57 -44.97 0.69
C LEU A 123 -18.07 -43.57 0.32
N VAL A 124 -18.46 -42.79 1.32
CA VAL A 124 -18.93 -41.41 1.17
C VAL A 124 -17.82 -40.47 1.62
N ILE A 125 -17.46 -39.51 0.77
CA ILE A 125 -16.37 -38.58 1.01
C ILE A 125 -16.92 -37.15 0.95
N GLU A 126 -16.69 -36.41 2.03
CA GLU A 126 -16.92 -34.96 2.10
C GLU A 126 -15.57 -34.25 2.04
N LEU A 127 -15.44 -33.27 1.15
CA LEU A 127 -14.21 -32.55 0.86
C LEU A 127 -14.34 -31.11 1.36
N LYS A 128 -13.36 -30.60 2.12
CA LYS A 128 -13.33 -29.19 2.53
C LYS A 128 -11.93 -28.59 2.44
N PHE A 129 -11.87 -27.36 1.93
CA PHE A 129 -10.65 -26.56 1.90
C PHE A 129 -10.69 -25.36 2.86
N SER A 130 -11.85 -24.87 3.29
CA SER A 130 -11.94 -23.72 4.21
C SER A 130 -13.32 -23.40 4.75
N ALA A 131 -14.38 -23.92 4.12
CA ALA A 131 -15.74 -23.72 4.57
C ALA A 131 -16.05 -24.56 5.81
N ASP A 132 -16.97 -24.06 6.65
CA ASP A 132 -17.51 -24.80 7.79
C ASP A 132 -18.07 -26.16 7.33
N GLU A 133 -17.88 -27.18 8.17
CA GLU A 133 -18.42 -28.52 7.96
C GLU A 133 -19.96 -28.46 7.93
N THR A 134 -20.59 -28.93 6.85
CA THR A 134 -22.03 -28.72 6.63
C THR A 134 -22.81 -29.98 6.19
N GLY A 135 -22.27 -31.19 6.35
CA GLY A 135 -22.83 -32.39 5.72
C GLY A 135 -22.66 -33.72 6.45
N THR A 136 -21.61 -33.90 7.26
CA THR A 136 -21.17 -35.20 7.81
C THR A 136 -22.23 -35.84 8.72
N GLU A 137 -22.92 -35.07 9.57
CA GLU A 137 -24.03 -35.60 10.38
C GLU A 137 -25.21 -36.08 9.53
N PHE A 138 -25.51 -35.36 8.45
CA PHE A 138 -26.62 -35.69 7.56
C PHE A 138 -26.33 -36.97 6.80
N TYR A 139 -25.14 -37.10 6.20
CA TYR A 139 -24.77 -38.27 5.41
C TYR A 139 -24.66 -39.53 6.25
N ALA A 140 -24.19 -39.43 7.49
CA ALA A 140 -24.16 -40.56 8.42
C ALA A 140 -25.56 -41.11 8.77
N GLN A 141 -26.61 -40.32 8.58
CA GLN A 141 -28.00 -40.70 8.85
C GLN A 141 -28.81 -41.00 7.58
N ALA A 142 -28.24 -40.79 6.40
CA ALA A 142 -28.94 -40.96 5.13
C ALA A 142 -29.44 -42.41 4.98
N SER A 143 -30.70 -42.57 4.58
CA SER A 143 -31.29 -43.89 4.31
C SER A 143 -31.06 -44.34 2.86
N ARG A 144 -30.77 -43.39 1.98
CA ARG A 144 -30.61 -43.60 0.54
C ARG A 144 -29.51 -42.71 -0.01
N ILE A 145 -28.66 -43.27 -0.88
CA ILE A 145 -27.68 -42.52 -1.67
C ILE A 145 -27.87 -42.94 -3.13
N GLY A 146 -28.20 -41.96 -3.97
CA GLY A 146 -28.56 -42.19 -5.37
C GLY A 146 -29.82 -43.05 -5.48
N ASP A 147 -29.71 -44.11 -6.27
CA ASP A 147 -30.80 -45.07 -6.49
C ASP A 147 -30.76 -46.26 -5.52
N GLN A 148 -29.77 -46.36 -4.63
CA GLN A 148 -29.52 -47.50 -3.73
C GLN A 148 -29.91 -47.18 -2.28
N GLN A 149 -30.52 -48.15 -1.56
CA GLN A 149 -30.66 -48.00 -0.11
C GLN A 149 -29.35 -48.32 0.58
N ILE A 150 -29.00 -47.52 1.59
CA ILE A 150 -27.79 -47.76 2.39
C ILE A 150 -27.82 -49.15 3.06
N ALA A 151 -29.02 -49.66 3.38
CA ALA A 151 -29.22 -50.98 3.95
C ALA A 151 -28.98 -52.14 2.96
N ASP A 152 -28.88 -51.87 1.65
CA ASP A 152 -28.66 -52.89 0.62
C ASP A 152 -27.17 -53.23 0.44
N TYR A 153 -26.25 -52.48 1.06
CA TYR A 153 -24.81 -52.79 1.09
C TYR A 153 -24.49 -53.76 2.23
N GLU A 154 -24.02 -54.96 1.90
CA GLU A 154 -23.86 -56.06 2.85
C GLU A 154 -22.57 -56.01 3.69
N SER A 155 -21.49 -55.48 3.12
CA SER A 155 -20.13 -55.58 3.68
C SER A 155 -19.75 -54.38 4.56
N GLY A 156 -20.02 -53.15 4.10
CA GLY A 156 -19.54 -51.98 4.83
C GLY A 156 -20.07 -50.63 4.35
N GLN A 157 -20.13 -49.68 5.29
CA GLN A 157 -20.48 -48.28 5.06
C GLN A 157 -19.36 -47.42 5.66
N TYR A 158 -18.67 -46.68 4.80
CA TYR A 158 -17.46 -45.95 5.14
C TYR A 158 -17.64 -44.46 4.86
N TYR A 159 -17.12 -43.62 5.76
CA TYR A 159 -17.29 -42.17 5.69
C TYR A 159 -15.97 -41.46 5.96
N VAL A 160 -15.52 -40.62 5.03
CA VAL A 160 -14.25 -39.89 5.11
C VAL A 160 -14.48 -38.39 4.98
N TYR A 161 -13.83 -37.62 5.85
CA TYR A 161 -13.81 -36.17 5.78
C TYR A 161 -12.40 -35.71 5.45
N LEU A 162 -12.22 -35.14 4.25
CA LEU A 162 -10.92 -34.71 3.74
C LEU A 162 -10.78 -33.19 3.91
N HIS A 163 -9.85 -32.76 4.78
CA HIS A 163 -9.76 -31.37 5.25
C HIS A 163 -8.33 -30.81 5.32
N GLN A 164 -8.20 -29.50 5.56
CA GLN A 164 -6.90 -28.85 5.83
C GLN A 164 -6.41 -29.16 7.25
N HIS A 165 -5.09 -29.22 7.46
CA HIS A 165 -4.50 -29.66 8.75
C HIS A 165 -4.89 -28.77 9.95
N ASP A 166 -5.20 -27.49 9.70
CA ASP A 166 -5.30 -26.45 10.72
C ASP A 166 -6.76 -26.07 11.14
N GLU A 167 -7.79 -26.70 10.55
CA GLU A 167 -9.24 -26.38 10.73
C GLU A 167 -10.09 -27.69 10.82
N PRO A 168 -11.35 -27.65 11.33
CA PRO A 168 -11.87 -28.61 12.32
C PRO A 168 -12.15 -30.03 11.81
N THR A 169 -12.13 -30.99 12.73
CA THR A 169 -12.54 -32.39 12.54
C THR A 169 -14.03 -32.52 12.21
N ALA A 170 -14.41 -33.56 11.48
CA ALA A 170 -15.82 -33.90 11.22
C ALA A 170 -16.68 -33.88 12.50
N THR A 171 -17.88 -33.31 12.42
CA THR A 171 -18.81 -33.23 13.56
C THR A 171 -19.43 -34.59 13.89
N SER A 172 -19.58 -35.46 12.88
CA SER A 172 -20.08 -36.83 13.05
C SER A 172 -18.98 -37.81 13.46
N ASP A 173 -19.20 -38.56 14.55
CA ASP A 173 -18.32 -39.65 14.99
C ASP A 173 -18.19 -40.80 13.96
N ALA A 174 -19.08 -40.86 12.97
CA ALA A 174 -19.02 -41.86 11.91
C ALA A 174 -17.98 -41.54 10.83
N PHE A 175 -17.56 -40.27 10.72
CA PHE A 175 -16.60 -39.82 9.71
C PHE A 175 -15.17 -39.90 10.25
N VAL A 176 -14.28 -40.49 9.45
CA VAL A 176 -12.85 -40.52 9.74
C VAL A 176 -12.16 -39.35 9.05
N ASN A 177 -11.40 -38.60 9.83
CA ASN A 177 -10.66 -37.43 9.36
C ASN A 177 -9.41 -37.84 8.57
N TRP A 178 -9.23 -37.23 7.41
CA TRP A 178 -8.04 -37.34 6.58
C TRP A 178 -7.60 -35.95 6.14
N SER A 179 -6.30 -35.67 6.15
CA SER A 179 -5.82 -34.35 5.74
C SER A 179 -5.42 -34.35 4.27
N TRP A 180 -5.59 -33.22 3.57
CA TRP A 180 -5.06 -33.05 2.21
C TRP A 180 -3.54 -33.26 2.14
N GLN A 181 -2.82 -32.93 3.22
CA GLN A 181 -1.38 -33.19 3.32
C GLN A 181 -1.08 -34.70 3.32
N SER A 182 -1.85 -35.49 4.07
CA SER A 182 -1.76 -36.96 4.07
C SER A 182 -2.14 -37.53 2.73
N PHE A 183 -3.26 -37.11 2.13
CA PHE A 183 -3.67 -37.54 0.79
C PHE A 183 -2.58 -37.29 -0.27
N VAL A 184 -1.96 -36.10 -0.26
CA VAL A 184 -0.86 -35.78 -1.19
C VAL A 184 0.33 -36.72 -0.97
N ALA A 185 0.74 -36.94 0.28
CA ALA A 185 1.90 -37.76 0.60
C ALA A 185 1.66 -39.26 0.33
N ASP A 186 0.49 -39.77 0.69
CA ASP A 186 0.19 -41.20 0.73
C ASP A 186 -0.37 -41.70 -0.62
N VAL A 187 -1.06 -40.83 -1.38
CA VAL A 187 -1.68 -41.21 -2.66
C VAL A 187 -0.94 -40.58 -3.85
N LEU A 188 -0.86 -39.25 -3.91
CA LEU A 188 -0.34 -38.58 -5.11
C LEU A 188 1.16 -38.79 -5.29
N ASP A 189 1.95 -38.60 -4.23
CA ASP A 189 3.40 -38.80 -4.31
C ASP A 189 3.76 -40.26 -4.61
N GLU A 190 2.98 -41.24 -4.12
CA GLU A 190 3.16 -42.64 -4.46
C GLU A 190 2.90 -42.92 -5.96
N VAL A 191 1.72 -42.55 -6.47
CA VAL A 191 1.38 -42.75 -7.89
C VAL A 191 2.37 -42.04 -8.82
N ILE A 192 2.77 -40.81 -8.46
CA ILE A 192 3.73 -40.01 -9.24
C ILE A 192 5.12 -40.67 -9.24
N THR A 193 5.58 -41.16 -8.09
CA THR A 193 6.93 -41.72 -7.97
C THR A 193 7.05 -43.12 -8.58
N GLU A 194 6.04 -43.96 -8.40
CA GLU A 194 6.09 -45.37 -8.82
C GLU A 194 5.69 -45.58 -10.29
N SER A 195 4.76 -44.75 -10.81
CA SER A 195 4.05 -45.08 -12.04
C SER A 195 3.93 -43.97 -13.09
N ALA A 196 4.24 -42.70 -12.75
CA ALA A 196 4.17 -41.59 -13.72
C ALA A 196 4.94 -41.81 -15.04
N PRO A 197 6.11 -42.48 -15.09
CA PRO A 197 6.81 -42.73 -16.35
C PRO A 197 6.07 -43.66 -17.33
N ARG A 198 5.04 -44.39 -16.86
CA ARG A 198 4.27 -45.37 -17.65
C ARG A 198 2.95 -44.80 -18.18
N TYR A 199 2.52 -43.65 -17.68
CA TYR A 199 1.27 -43.02 -18.06
C TYR A 199 1.43 -42.09 -19.28
N PRO A 200 0.32 -41.76 -19.98
CA PRO A 200 0.33 -40.69 -20.95
C PRO A 200 0.88 -39.38 -20.35
N GLN A 201 1.66 -38.64 -21.14
CA GLN A 201 2.28 -37.38 -20.68
C GLN A 201 1.25 -36.38 -20.12
N ARG A 202 0.05 -36.36 -20.70
CA ARG A 202 -1.05 -35.50 -20.23
C ARG A 202 -1.51 -35.90 -18.82
N THR A 203 -1.66 -37.18 -18.55
CA THR A 203 -2.05 -37.69 -17.22
C THR A 203 -0.98 -37.40 -16.18
N ALA A 204 0.29 -37.62 -16.53
CA ALA A 204 1.41 -37.29 -15.63
C ALA A 204 1.45 -35.78 -15.31
N ALA A 205 1.21 -34.92 -16.31
CA ALA A 205 1.12 -33.48 -16.10
C ALA A 205 -0.06 -33.10 -15.19
N GLN A 206 -1.24 -33.70 -15.38
CA GLN A 206 -2.41 -33.46 -14.53
C GLN A 206 -2.19 -33.89 -13.07
N LEU A 207 -1.47 -35.00 -12.84
CA LEU A 207 -1.12 -35.44 -11.48
C LEU A 207 -0.14 -34.49 -10.80
N HIS A 208 0.86 -33.99 -11.54
CA HIS A 208 1.79 -33.00 -11.02
C HIS A 208 1.12 -31.65 -10.74
N GLU A 209 0.23 -31.20 -11.63
CA GLU A 209 -0.57 -29.97 -11.45
C GLU A 209 -1.48 -30.10 -10.22
N LEU A 210 -2.21 -31.20 -10.07
CA LEU A 210 -3.05 -31.45 -8.88
C LEU A 210 -2.24 -31.47 -7.58
N ARG A 211 -1.07 -32.12 -7.56
CA ARG A 211 -0.19 -32.17 -6.38
C ARG A 211 0.28 -30.77 -6.00
N ASP A 212 0.72 -29.99 -6.98
CA ASP A 212 1.28 -28.66 -6.74
C ASP A 212 0.16 -27.68 -6.34
N ASP A 213 -1.03 -27.77 -6.96
CA ASP A 213 -2.23 -27.01 -6.59
C ASP A 213 -2.65 -27.33 -5.13
N LEU A 214 -2.77 -28.61 -4.77
CA LEU A 214 -3.12 -29.01 -3.41
C LEU A 214 -2.10 -28.51 -2.37
N ARG A 215 -0.79 -28.66 -2.65
CA ARG A 215 0.26 -28.14 -1.76
C ARG A 215 0.17 -26.63 -1.59
N ASN A 216 -0.07 -25.88 -2.66
CA ASN A 216 -0.22 -24.43 -2.61
C ASN A 216 -1.47 -24.04 -1.79
N ILE A 217 -2.61 -24.69 -2.02
CA ILE A 217 -3.86 -24.39 -1.32
C ILE A 217 -3.77 -24.74 0.17
N THR A 218 -3.06 -25.80 0.54
CA THR A 218 -2.96 -26.27 1.93
C THR A 218 -1.82 -25.64 2.74
N SER A 219 -0.91 -24.87 2.11
CA SER A 219 0.26 -24.28 2.78
C SER A 219 0.21 -22.75 2.92
N MET A 220 -0.80 -22.09 2.34
CA MET A 220 -0.85 -20.63 2.25
C MET A 220 -2.02 -20.08 3.06
N SER A 221 -1.74 -19.27 4.08
CA SER A 221 -2.75 -18.41 4.69
C SER A 221 -2.98 -17.17 3.81
N ASP A 222 -4.21 -16.66 3.76
CA ASP A 222 -4.62 -15.60 2.83
C ASP A 222 -3.78 -14.29 2.95
N GLU A 223 -3.28 -13.97 4.15
CA GLU A 223 -2.46 -12.77 4.39
C GLU A 223 -1.09 -12.82 3.68
N GLN A 224 -0.49 -14.00 3.55
CA GLN A 224 0.84 -14.15 2.92
C GLN A 224 0.80 -13.99 1.39
N THR A 225 -0.37 -14.21 0.77
CA THR A 225 -0.56 -14.06 -0.68
C THR A 225 -0.54 -12.59 -1.09
N ALA A 226 -1.23 -11.73 -0.34
CA ALA A 226 -1.31 -10.31 -0.66
C ALA A 226 0.06 -9.61 -0.57
N ASP A 227 0.91 -10.01 0.37
CA ASP A 227 2.21 -9.36 0.56
C ASP A 227 3.25 -9.79 -0.48
N GLN A 228 3.25 -11.05 -0.90
CA GLN A 228 4.14 -11.52 -1.98
C GLN A 228 3.80 -10.84 -3.32
N GLU A 229 2.53 -10.63 -3.62
CA GLU A 229 2.12 -9.98 -4.87
C GLU A 229 2.42 -8.48 -4.91
N LYS A 230 2.32 -7.78 -3.77
CA LYS A 230 2.79 -6.39 -3.66
C LYS A 230 4.28 -6.27 -3.96
N ILE A 231 5.09 -7.23 -3.49
CA ILE A 231 6.54 -7.25 -3.77
C ILE A 231 6.79 -7.46 -5.26
N GLU A 232 6.04 -8.33 -5.90
CA GLU A 232 6.22 -8.65 -7.32
C GLU A 232 5.75 -7.52 -8.24
N LEU A 233 4.64 -6.85 -7.90
CA LEU A 233 4.21 -5.63 -8.59
C LEU A 233 5.25 -4.51 -8.45
N PHE A 234 5.79 -4.33 -7.24
CA PHE A 234 6.87 -3.36 -7.03
C PHE A 234 8.08 -3.66 -7.91
N ILE A 235 8.49 -4.94 -8.02
CA ILE A 235 9.61 -5.33 -8.89
C ILE A 235 9.29 -5.11 -10.37
N GLU A 236 8.08 -5.48 -10.83
CA GLU A 236 7.66 -5.30 -12.22
C GLU A 236 7.66 -3.83 -12.66
N HIS A 237 7.26 -2.95 -11.75
CA HIS A 237 7.15 -1.52 -12.02
C HIS A 237 8.27 -0.69 -11.40
N ALA A 238 9.32 -1.32 -10.85
CA ALA A 238 10.40 -0.64 -10.14
C ALA A 238 11.00 0.48 -10.99
N ASP A 239 11.30 0.20 -12.26
CA ASP A 239 11.86 1.19 -13.19
C ASP A 239 10.89 2.36 -13.45
N ALA A 240 9.59 2.09 -13.61
CA ALA A 240 8.61 3.16 -13.83
C ALA A 240 8.44 4.05 -12.59
N ILE A 241 8.43 3.43 -11.40
CA ILE A 241 8.34 4.13 -10.12
C ILE A 241 9.60 4.97 -9.90
N GLU A 242 10.77 4.43 -10.20
CA GLU A 242 12.05 5.14 -10.08
C GLU A 242 12.15 6.29 -11.08
N ASP A 243 11.73 6.09 -12.34
CA ASP A 243 11.69 7.14 -13.37
C ASP A 243 10.79 8.31 -12.93
N VAL A 244 9.62 8.02 -12.37
CA VAL A 244 8.68 9.03 -11.85
C VAL A 244 9.25 9.75 -10.63
N ARG A 245 9.85 9.01 -9.70
CA ARG A 245 10.51 9.58 -8.51
C ARG A 245 11.65 10.49 -8.91
N SER A 246 12.55 10.04 -9.77
CA SER A 246 13.67 10.84 -10.29
C SER A 246 13.16 12.08 -11.03
N THR A 247 12.14 11.94 -11.87
CA THR A 247 11.55 13.10 -12.58
C THR A 247 10.98 14.12 -11.59
N PHE A 248 10.31 13.65 -10.54
CA PHE A 248 9.79 14.52 -9.50
C PHE A 248 10.94 15.16 -8.69
N ASP A 249 11.98 14.41 -8.35
CA ASP A 249 13.16 14.89 -7.63
C ASP A 249 13.87 15.99 -8.42
N ASP A 250 14.11 15.77 -9.71
CA ASP A 250 14.68 16.76 -10.63
C ASP A 250 13.81 18.01 -10.70
N ALA A 251 12.48 17.84 -10.80
CA ALA A 251 11.55 18.96 -10.84
C ALA A 251 11.50 19.72 -9.51
N TRP A 252 11.62 19.03 -8.38
CA TRP A 252 11.68 19.60 -7.05
C TRP A 252 12.96 20.41 -6.84
N GLU A 253 14.12 19.86 -7.22
CA GLU A 253 15.40 20.56 -7.19
C GLU A 253 15.34 21.81 -8.09
N ALA A 254 14.92 21.66 -9.35
CA ALA A 254 14.78 22.77 -10.29
C ALA A 254 13.80 23.85 -9.81
N TYR A 255 12.74 23.48 -9.09
CA TYR A 255 11.84 24.43 -8.45
C TYR A 255 12.51 25.12 -7.26
N SER A 256 13.23 24.39 -6.41
CA SER A 256 13.95 24.93 -5.25
C SER A 256 15.02 25.96 -5.63
N GLU A 257 15.55 25.89 -6.85
CA GLU A 257 16.47 26.90 -7.38
C GLU A 257 15.76 28.16 -7.91
N ARG A 258 14.46 28.06 -8.22
CA ARG A 258 13.71 29.09 -8.96
C ARG A 258 12.48 29.63 -8.22
N TRP A 259 12.17 29.11 -7.03
CA TRP A 259 10.96 29.48 -6.27
C TRP A 259 10.88 31.00 -6.05
N GLY A 260 11.98 31.65 -5.68
CA GLY A 260 12.00 33.09 -5.40
C GLY A 260 11.64 33.91 -6.63
N ARG A 261 12.11 33.51 -7.81
CA ARG A 261 11.78 34.18 -9.07
C ARG A 261 10.31 33.96 -9.43
N ARG A 262 9.79 32.75 -9.20
CA ARG A 262 8.37 32.43 -9.43
C ARG A 262 7.46 33.23 -8.51
N LEU A 263 7.77 33.27 -7.21
CA LEU A 263 7.01 34.05 -6.23
C LEU A 263 7.03 35.54 -6.57
N ALA A 264 8.23 36.12 -6.79
CA ALA A 264 8.36 37.53 -7.16
C ALA A 264 7.60 37.87 -8.45
N SER A 265 7.63 36.98 -9.46
CA SER A 265 6.86 37.17 -10.70
C SER A 265 5.35 37.07 -10.49
N GLN A 266 4.89 36.25 -9.54
CA GLN A 266 3.47 36.12 -9.23
C GLN A 266 2.95 37.33 -8.44
N LEU A 267 3.74 37.83 -7.48
CA LEU A 267 3.45 39.04 -6.73
C LEU A 267 3.40 40.27 -7.66
N ASP A 268 4.39 40.44 -8.53
CA ASP A 268 4.49 41.56 -9.49
C ASP A 268 3.32 41.64 -10.48
N ARG A 269 2.69 40.51 -10.80
CA ARG A 269 1.52 40.43 -11.69
C ARG A 269 0.19 40.62 -10.98
N SER A 270 0.19 40.63 -9.66
CA SER A 270 -1.04 40.74 -8.89
C SER A 270 -1.50 42.19 -8.87
N GLU A 271 -2.67 42.47 -9.47
CA GLU A 271 -3.28 43.81 -9.42
C GLU A 271 -3.87 44.13 -8.04
N ALA A 272 -4.01 43.13 -7.16
CA ALA A 272 -4.65 43.27 -5.86
C ALA A 272 -3.71 43.81 -4.77
N ILE A 273 -2.40 43.72 -4.98
CA ILE A 273 -1.38 44.14 -4.01
C ILE A 273 -0.36 45.04 -4.71
N ASP A 274 0.07 46.11 -4.04
CA ASP A 274 1.09 47.01 -4.57
C ASP A 274 2.48 46.45 -4.23
N VAL A 275 2.95 45.53 -5.08
CA VAL A 275 4.24 44.85 -4.93
C VAL A 275 4.93 44.80 -6.29
N HIS A 276 6.22 45.13 -6.33
CA HIS A 276 7.00 45.18 -7.57
C HIS A 276 8.21 44.24 -7.53
N GLY A 277 8.33 43.38 -8.52
CA GLY A 277 9.44 42.42 -8.65
C GLY A 277 10.70 43.06 -9.23
N GLN A 278 11.86 42.73 -8.66
CA GLN A 278 13.17 43.06 -9.21
C GLN A 278 14.00 41.79 -9.43
N PHE A 279 14.53 41.61 -10.64
CA PHE A 279 15.13 40.34 -11.09
C PHE A 279 16.59 40.46 -11.56
N GLU A 280 17.17 41.66 -11.45
CA GLU A 280 18.53 41.96 -11.93
C GLU A 280 19.63 41.60 -10.90
N ASN A 281 19.26 41.47 -9.63
CA ASN A 281 20.19 41.15 -8.55
C ASN A 281 20.50 39.65 -8.47
N GLU A 282 21.50 39.28 -7.65
CA GLU A 282 21.89 37.88 -7.41
C GLU A 282 20.69 37.01 -6.99
N TYR A 283 19.84 37.56 -6.13
CA TYR A 283 18.57 36.96 -5.72
C TYR A 283 17.41 37.81 -6.24
N PRO A 284 16.27 37.18 -6.60
CA PRO A 284 15.03 37.89 -6.84
C PRO A 284 14.64 38.71 -5.60
N GLU A 285 14.15 39.92 -5.84
CA GLU A 285 13.64 40.81 -4.80
C GLU A 285 12.21 41.24 -5.12
N VAL A 286 11.47 41.59 -4.08
CA VAL A 286 10.21 42.32 -4.21
C VAL A 286 10.25 43.59 -3.38
N VAL A 287 9.64 44.65 -3.91
CA VAL A 287 9.55 45.96 -3.27
C VAL A 287 8.10 46.24 -2.94
N ILE A 288 7.83 46.58 -1.69
CA ILE A 288 6.51 46.99 -1.21
C ILE A 288 6.59 48.49 -0.94
N PRO A 289 5.90 49.33 -1.73
CA PRO A 289 5.84 50.76 -1.48
C PRO A 289 5.17 51.03 -0.14
N ARG A 290 5.77 51.89 0.68
CA ARG A 290 5.17 52.35 1.94
C ARG A 290 4.96 53.85 1.88
N SER A 291 3.75 54.31 2.21
CA SER A 291 3.40 55.73 2.08
C SER A 291 4.09 56.64 3.10
N GLU A 292 4.48 56.09 4.24
CA GLU A 292 5.02 56.85 5.38
C GLU A 292 6.49 56.52 5.71
N THR A 293 7.07 55.50 5.10
CA THR A 293 8.45 55.04 5.33
C THR A 293 9.16 54.77 4.00
N GLU A 294 10.45 54.45 4.05
CA GLU A 294 11.13 53.92 2.86
C GLU A 294 10.47 52.63 2.39
N ASP A 295 10.52 52.40 1.07
CA ASP A 295 10.01 51.18 0.46
C ASP A 295 10.68 49.94 1.07
N GLU A 296 9.86 48.93 1.38
CA GLU A 296 10.38 47.69 1.94
C GLU A 296 10.90 46.78 0.84
N ARG A 297 12.20 46.49 0.90
CA ARG A 297 12.84 45.53 0.01
C ARG A 297 12.91 44.16 0.67
N TRP A 298 12.43 43.13 -0.02
CA TRP A 298 12.40 41.75 0.44
C TRP A 298 13.20 40.85 -0.50
N ILE A 299 14.08 40.03 0.06
CA ILE A 299 15.04 39.21 -0.69
C ILE A 299 14.60 37.74 -0.60
N LEU A 300 14.46 37.09 -1.76
CA LEU A 300 14.02 35.70 -1.91
C LEU A 300 15.22 34.80 -2.20
N ARG A 301 15.89 34.35 -1.14
CA ARG A 301 17.17 33.66 -1.23
C ARG A 301 17.00 32.14 -1.17
N ASN A 302 17.47 31.47 -2.22
CA ASN A 302 17.75 30.04 -2.20
C ASN A 302 19.14 29.77 -1.60
N SER A 303 19.25 28.83 -0.65
CA SER A 303 20.52 28.61 0.08
C SER A 303 21.58 27.81 -0.66
N GLY A 304 21.34 27.43 -1.92
CA GLY A 304 22.19 26.46 -2.63
C GLY A 304 22.03 25.02 -2.13
N GLY A 305 20.86 24.69 -1.54
CA GLY A 305 20.47 23.35 -1.14
C GLY A 305 18.95 23.19 -1.19
N ASP A 306 18.49 21.95 -1.31
CA ASP A 306 17.10 21.53 -1.46
C ASP A 306 16.21 21.84 -0.25
N ASP A 307 16.80 22.04 0.93
CA ASP A 307 16.06 22.19 2.17
C ASP A 307 15.72 23.65 2.52
N TRP A 308 16.71 24.52 2.67
CA TRP A 308 16.49 25.85 3.27
C TRP A 308 16.21 26.94 2.23
N GLN A 309 15.00 27.49 2.26
CA GLN A 309 14.60 28.64 1.46
C GLN A 309 14.31 29.83 2.37
N HIS A 310 14.95 30.97 2.12
CA HIS A 310 14.91 32.14 2.98
C HIS A 310 14.17 33.31 2.32
N LEU A 311 13.37 33.99 3.11
CA LEU A 311 12.75 35.27 2.79
C LEU A 311 13.07 36.25 3.91
N HIS A 312 13.73 37.36 3.60
CA HIS A 312 14.07 38.37 4.61
C HIS A 312 13.98 39.78 4.07
N LYS A 313 13.60 40.72 4.94
CA LYS A 313 13.64 42.15 4.67
C LYS A 313 15.10 42.62 4.57
N TYR A 314 15.39 43.54 3.65
CA TYR A 314 16.70 44.20 3.59
C TYR A 314 16.98 44.95 4.91
N GLY A 315 18.13 44.69 5.51
CA GLY A 315 18.48 45.17 6.86
C GLY A 315 18.40 44.12 7.96
N TRP A 316 17.68 43.02 7.76
CA TRP A 316 17.60 41.89 8.71
C TRP A 316 18.82 40.96 8.68
N TYR A 317 19.72 41.19 7.74
CA TYR A 317 21.04 40.60 7.74
C TYR A 317 22.03 41.74 7.97
N ARG A 318 22.80 41.64 9.06
CA ARG A 318 23.85 42.61 9.38
C ARG A 318 25.16 41.89 9.63
N HIS A 319 26.26 42.43 9.13
CA HIS A 319 27.57 41.98 9.57
C HIS A 319 27.69 42.29 11.07
N ALA A 320 28.11 41.31 11.88
CA ALA A 320 28.16 41.47 13.33
C ALA A 320 29.06 42.64 13.71
N GLU A 321 30.32 42.69 13.26
CA GLU A 321 31.22 43.77 13.70
C GLU A 321 30.98 45.14 13.04
N THR A 322 30.78 45.19 11.72
CA THR A 322 30.67 46.47 10.99
C THR A 322 29.25 47.02 10.94
N GLN A 323 28.25 46.23 11.32
CA GLN A 323 26.81 46.51 11.19
C GLN A 323 26.36 46.79 9.75
N GLU A 324 27.18 46.47 8.75
CA GLU A 324 26.82 46.62 7.34
C GLU A 324 25.56 45.80 7.02
N ARG A 325 24.59 46.41 6.33
CA ARG A 325 23.37 45.74 5.87
C ARG A 325 23.69 44.85 4.67
N LEU A 326 23.45 43.56 4.82
CA LEU A 326 23.79 42.56 3.81
C LEU A 326 22.54 42.06 3.09
N THR A 327 22.69 41.70 1.82
CA THR A 327 21.66 40.98 1.05
C THR A 327 21.82 39.46 1.15
N SER A 328 23.03 39.01 1.49
CA SER A 328 23.41 37.60 1.64
C SER A 328 24.29 37.42 2.88
N ARG A 329 24.90 36.23 3.05
CA ARG A 329 25.77 35.97 4.20
C ARG A 329 27.06 36.78 4.08
N ALA A 330 27.60 37.22 5.21
CA ALA A 330 28.95 37.80 5.26
C ALA A 330 29.98 36.77 4.74
N GLU A 331 31.02 37.24 4.05
CA GLU A 331 32.07 36.38 3.49
C GLU A 331 32.78 35.55 4.57
N ASP A 332 33.00 36.17 5.74
CA ASP A 332 33.59 35.55 6.93
C ASP A 332 32.56 34.78 7.79
N ARG A 333 31.29 34.77 7.37
CA ARG A 333 30.14 34.17 8.05
C ARG A 333 29.82 34.80 9.42
N ASN A 334 30.29 36.01 9.66
CA ASN A 334 30.06 36.79 10.86
C ASN A 334 28.82 37.69 10.68
N ASP A 335 27.66 37.06 10.50
CA ASP A 335 26.38 37.72 10.23
C ASP A 335 25.35 37.49 11.36
N LEU A 336 24.62 38.55 11.72
CA LEU A 336 23.42 38.54 12.56
C LEU A 336 22.21 38.52 11.64
N ARG A 337 21.32 37.54 11.82
CA ARG A 337 20.22 37.34 10.88
C ARG A 337 18.92 36.83 11.47
N ILE A 338 17.83 37.43 11.01
CA ILE A 338 16.46 36.96 11.22
C ILE A 338 15.75 36.85 9.87
N GLY A 339 14.59 36.21 9.85
CA GLY A 339 13.74 36.20 8.67
C GLY A 339 12.81 35.02 8.61
N PHE A 340 11.99 35.02 7.57
CA PHE A 340 11.12 33.91 7.25
C PHE A 340 11.87 32.82 6.48
N TYR A 341 11.38 31.60 6.61
CA TYR A 341 11.88 30.47 5.87
C TYR A 341 10.78 29.41 5.68
N HIS A 342 10.91 28.66 4.60
CA HIS A 342 10.23 27.37 4.45
C HIS A 342 11.28 26.31 4.17
N ARG A 343 11.07 25.11 4.72
CA ARG A 343 12.00 23.99 4.57
C ARG A 343 11.46 22.98 3.58
N MET A 344 11.84 23.13 2.32
CA MET A 344 11.35 22.29 1.23
C MET A 344 11.73 20.82 1.46
N GLY A 345 13.01 20.51 1.61
CA GLY A 345 13.48 19.15 1.93
C GLY A 345 12.84 18.56 3.20
N LYS A 346 12.89 19.27 4.34
CA LYS A 346 12.34 18.74 5.62
C LYS A 346 10.82 18.58 5.63
N HIS A 347 10.09 19.43 4.91
CA HIS A 347 8.62 19.42 4.88
C HIS A 347 8.07 18.92 3.54
N ARG A 348 8.87 18.13 2.81
CA ARG A 348 8.48 17.56 1.52
C ARG A 348 7.25 16.66 1.64
N ASP A 349 7.23 15.75 2.60
CA ASP A 349 6.09 14.83 2.79
C ASP A 349 4.81 15.59 3.13
N ALA A 350 4.89 16.56 4.05
CA ALA A 350 3.74 17.42 4.38
C ALA A 350 3.25 18.22 3.16
N ALA A 351 4.15 18.66 2.28
CA ALA A 351 3.76 19.37 1.08
C ALA A 351 3.12 18.45 0.03
N VAL A 352 3.64 17.24 -0.16
CA VAL A 352 3.20 16.32 -1.23
C VAL A 352 1.99 15.49 -0.81
N GLN A 353 1.94 15.02 0.43
CA GLN A 353 0.88 14.13 0.93
C GLN A 353 -0.25 14.92 1.58
N ASP A 354 0.10 15.84 2.49
CA ASP A 354 -0.89 16.60 3.26
C ASP A 354 -1.29 17.91 2.55
N HIS A 355 -0.62 18.25 1.46
CA HIS A 355 -0.79 19.52 0.74
C HIS A 355 -0.61 20.75 1.65
N GLN A 356 0.40 20.74 2.52
CA GLN A 356 0.66 21.83 3.46
C GLN A 356 2.03 22.50 3.28
N LEU A 357 2.02 23.83 3.22
CA LEU A 357 3.20 24.68 3.30
C LEU A 357 3.44 25.09 4.76
N GLN A 358 4.60 24.77 5.32
CA GLN A 358 5.05 25.31 6.61
C GLN A 358 5.96 26.52 6.39
N PHE A 359 5.49 27.68 6.85
CA PHE A 359 6.19 28.96 6.74
C PHE A 359 6.50 29.51 8.13
N LYS A 360 7.76 29.85 8.40
CA LYS A 360 8.24 30.08 9.76
C LYS A 360 9.12 31.31 9.85
N PHE A 361 9.03 32.05 10.94
CA PHE A 361 9.95 33.14 11.27
C PHE A 361 11.01 32.67 12.25
N ARG A 362 12.27 33.07 12.06
CA ARG A 362 13.41 32.54 12.83
C ARG A 362 14.39 33.61 13.31
N ASN A 363 14.83 33.42 14.55
CA ASN A 363 16.18 33.76 15.00
C ASN A 363 17.16 32.66 14.56
N MET A 364 17.99 32.97 13.55
CA MET A 364 18.73 31.94 12.83
C MET A 364 19.72 31.20 13.73
N GLY A 365 19.81 29.87 13.55
CA GLY A 365 20.61 29.02 14.45
C GLY A 365 22.12 29.30 14.41
N SER A 366 22.61 29.87 13.29
CA SER A 366 24.02 30.23 13.12
C SER A 366 24.40 31.56 13.76
N ASN A 367 23.44 32.33 14.27
CA ASN A 367 23.76 33.55 14.98
C ASN A 367 24.65 33.23 16.20
N PRO A 368 25.51 34.17 16.63
CA PRO A 368 26.26 34.06 17.88
C PRO A 368 25.35 33.67 19.05
N GLY A 369 25.87 32.88 19.99
CA GLY A 369 25.10 32.42 21.15
C GLY A 369 24.47 33.57 21.93
N GLU A 370 25.27 34.59 22.23
CA GLU A 370 24.85 35.80 22.93
C GLU A 370 23.77 36.59 22.17
N PHE A 371 23.95 36.86 20.87
CA PHE A 371 22.91 37.51 20.07
C PHE A 371 21.60 36.71 20.05
N LYS A 372 21.67 35.37 19.98
CA LYS A 372 20.46 34.55 20.02
C LYS A 372 19.68 34.73 21.32
N ASP A 373 20.40 34.89 22.42
CA ASP A 373 19.82 35.04 23.76
C ASP A 373 19.20 36.42 23.91
N ILE A 374 19.92 37.46 23.49
CA ILE A 374 19.46 38.86 23.44
C ILE A 374 18.19 38.96 22.59
N TYR A 375 18.27 38.59 21.30
CA TYR A 375 17.11 38.68 20.41
C TYR A 375 15.91 37.87 20.92
N SER A 376 16.16 36.71 21.53
CA SER A 376 15.07 35.93 22.12
C SER A 376 14.40 36.67 23.27
N ALA A 377 15.17 37.27 24.18
CA ALA A 377 14.63 38.05 25.28
C ALA A 377 13.89 39.30 24.80
N THR A 378 14.43 40.02 23.81
CA THR A 378 13.78 41.21 23.22
C THR A 378 12.48 40.85 22.51
N PHE A 379 12.45 39.72 21.79
CA PHE A 379 11.24 39.20 21.17
C PHE A 379 10.19 38.82 22.23
N ASP A 380 10.60 38.07 23.25
CA ASP A 380 9.71 37.57 24.32
C ASP A 380 9.17 38.74 25.18
N ALA A 381 9.92 39.84 25.31
CA ALA A 381 9.42 41.07 25.94
C ALA A 381 8.28 41.75 25.14
N ASN A 382 8.14 41.45 23.86
CA ASN A 382 7.08 41.94 22.98
C ASN A 382 6.01 40.88 22.67
N GLU A 383 6.02 39.72 23.36
CA GLU A 383 5.18 38.56 23.05
C GLU A 383 3.69 38.91 22.91
N ASP A 384 3.10 39.61 23.90
CA ASP A 384 1.69 39.99 23.89
C ASP A 384 1.31 40.86 22.67
N ARG A 385 2.22 41.77 22.26
CA ARG A 385 2.01 42.65 21.10
C ARG A 385 2.09 41.85 19.80
N ILE A 386 3.07 40.96 19.70
CA ILE A 386 3.25 40.09 18.53
C ILE A 386 2.06 39.13 18.40
N GLU A 387 1.62 38.51 19.48
CA GLU A 387 0.45 37.63 19.49
C GLU A 387 -0.82 38.37 19.04
N THR A 388 -1.01 39.60 19.52
CA THR A 388 -2.14 40.45 19.11
C THR A 388 -2.11 40.72 17.60
N LEU A 389 -0.93 41.05 17.04
CA LEU A 389 -0.76 41.31 15.61
C LEU A 389 -0.92 40.05 14.76
N LEU A 390 -0.57 38.88 15.30
CA LEU A 390 -0.75 37.59 14.63
C LEU A 390 -2.20 37.09 14.62
N SER A 391 -3.07 37.58 15.50
CA SER A 391 -4.45 37.09 15.64
C SER A 391 -5.33 37.21 14.39
N GLY A 392 -4.95 38.08 13.45
CA GLY A 392 -5.59 38.23 12.14
C GLY A 392 -4.95 37.42 11.01
N THR A 393 -3.91 36.64 11.30
CA THR A 393 -3.09 35.90 10.33
C THR A 393 -3.14 34.40 10.61
N ASN A 394 -2.55 33.59 9.74
CA ASN A 394 -2.33 32.15 9.97
C ASN A 394 -1.12 31.86 10.89
N GLY A 395 -0.42 32.89 11.37
CA GLY A 395 0.76 32.76 12.21
C GLY A 395 0.44 32.57 13.69
N THR A 396 1.27 31.77 14.37
CA THR A 396 1.21 31.55 15.81
C THR A 396 2.61 31.55 16.42
N LEU A 397 2.70 31.99 17.67
CA LEU A 397 3.91 31.90 18.47
C LEU A 397 4.21 30.44 18.84
N THR A 398 5.47 30.05 18.81
CA THR A 398 5.84 28.66 19.11
C THR A 398 6.39 28.45 20.53
N GLY A 399 6.77 29.53 21.23
CA GLY A 399 7.54 29.48 22.48
C GLY A 399 8.98 28.96 22.33
N ASN A 400 9.45 28.69 21.10
CA ASN A 400 10.80 28.21 20.84
C ASN A 400 11.80 29.37 20.69
N LYS A 401 13.00 29.19 21.25
CA LYS A 401 14.09 30.19 21.18
C LYS A 401 14.50 30.57 19.76
N LEU A 402 14.50 29.62 18.82
CA LEU A 402 14.95 29.86 17.45
C LEU A 402 13.79 30.11 16.50
N THR A 403 12.80 29.22 16.48
CA THR A 403 11.64 29.36 15.60
C THR A 403 10.60 30.19 16.32
N LYS A 404 10.47 31.48 16.03
CA LYS A 404 9.63 32.34 16.86
C LYS A 404 8.15 32.29 16.45
N ILE A 405 7.87 32.27 15.15
CA ILE A 405 6.52 32.20 14.58
C ILE A 405 6.43 31.01 13.62
N THR A 406 5.29 30.32 13.61
CA THR A 406 4.95 29.29 12.62
C THR A 406 3.58 29.56 12.03
N ALA A 407 3.43 29.33 10.73
CA ALA A 407 2.19 29.39 9.99
C ALA A 407 2.11 28.20 9.03
N THR A 408 0.89 27.74 8.77
CA THR A 408 0.60 26.65 7.84
C THR A 408 -0.41 27.13 6.82
N TYR A 409 -0.16 26.86 5.54
CA TYR A 409 -1.04 27.23 4.44
C TYR A 409 -1.33 26.00 3.58
N ASP A 410 -2.55 25.94 3.05
CA ASP A 410 -2.94 24.87 2.13
C ASP A 410 -2.29 25.10 0.76
N ILE A 411 -1.82 24.02 0.15
CA ILE A 411 -1.30 24.01 -1.22
C ILE A 411 -2.47 23.65 -2.14
N PRO A 412 -2.98 24.58 -2.96
CA PRO A 412 -4.22 24.39 -3.70
C PRO A 412 -4.02 23.58 -4.98
N VAL A 413 -3.64 22.30 -4.85
CA VAL A 413 -3.28 21.41 -5.98
C VAL A 413 -4.44 21.23 -6.95
N SER A 414 -5.69 21.18 -6.46
CA SER A 414 -6.88 20.93 -7.27
C SER A 414 -7.27 22.07 -8.21
N THR A 415 -6.86 23.30 -7.91
CA THR A 415 -7.21 24.51 -8.67
C THR A 415 -6.04 25.12 -9.45
N SER A 416 -4.85 24.51 -9.36
CA SER A 416 -3.63 25.04 -9.98
C SER A 416 -3.19 24.19 -11.18
N ASP A 417 -2.46 24.80 -12.11
CA ASP A 417 -1.92 24.13 -13.33
C ASP A 417 -0.77 23.14 -13.05
N GLY A 418 -0.68 22.62 -11.81
CA GLY A 418 0.33 21.68 -11.36
C GLY A 418 0.83 21.96 -9.95
N PHE A 419 1.45 20.96 -9.34
CA PHE A 419 1.89 21.00 -7.94
C PHE A 419 2.77 22.22 -7.62
N PHE A 420 3.79 22.50 -8.44
CA PHE A 420 4.70 23.63 -8.18
C PHE A 420 4.06 25.00 -8.39
N ALA A 421 3.01 25.11 -9.21
CA ALA A 421 2.22 26.34 -9.32
C ALA A 421 1.34 26.53 -8.07
N ALA A 422 0.76 25.44 -7.56
CA ALA A 422 0.05 25.44 -6.28
C ALA A 422 0.98 25.84 -5.13
N TYR A 423 2.20 25.28 -5.09
CA TYR A 423 3.18 25.63 -4.07
C TYR A 423 3.56 27.11 -4.11
N THR A 424 3.75 27.70 -5.31
CA THR A 424 3.99 29.15 -5.43
C THR A 424 2.77 29.97 -4.97
N THR A 425 1.56 29.47 -5.20
CA THR A 425 0.33 30.12 -4.73
C THR A 425 0.23 30.13 -3.21
N ALA A 426 0.53 29.02 -2.54
CA ALA A 426 0.58 28.98 -1.07
C ALA A 426 1.67 29.90 -0.51
N LEU A 427 2.84 30.00 -1.16
CA LEU A 427 3.89 30.95 -0.78
C LEU A 427 3.46 32.40 -0.95
N ASN A 428 2.69 32.70 -2.00
CA ASN A 428 2.11 34.03 -2.22
C ASN A 428 1.14 34.39 -1.11
N GLU A 429 0.22 33.48 -0.76
CA GLU A 429 -0.69 33.66 0.37
C GLU A 429 0.07 33.91 1.67
N ALA A 430 1.11 33.10 1.95
CA ALA A 430 1.94 33.28 3.14
C ALA A 430 2.69 34.61 3.19
N PHE A 431 3.15 35.09 2.03
CA PHE A 431 3.79 36.40 1.91
C PHE A 431 2.77 37.51 2.14
N VAL A 432 1.61 37.44 1.50
CA VAL A 432 0.57 38.47 1.65
C VAL A 432 0.09 38.56 3.10
N ASP A 433 -0.26 37.42 3.71
CA ASP A 433 -0.77 37.34 5.09
C ASP A 433 0.22 37.95 6.11
N LEU A 434 1.47 37.47 6.11
CA LEU A 434 2.43 37.83 7.17
C LEU A 434 3.30 39.06 6.87
N VAL A 435 3.34 39.54 5.62
CA VAL A 435 4.21 40.65 5.20
C VAL A 435 3.42 41.85 4.66
N VAL A 436 2.46 41.61 3.78
CA VAL A 436 1.72 42.71 3.12
C VAL A 436 0.59 43.22 4.01
N GLU A 437 -0.23 42.30 4.53
CA GLU A 437 -1.43 42.58 5.32
C GLU A 437 -1.14 42.80 6.81
N ALA A 438 0.07 42.41 7.28
CA ALA A 438 0.54 42.63 8.64
C ALA A 438 1.75 43.59 8.73
N PRO A 439 1.70 44.83 8.20
CA PRO A 439 2.85 45.74 8.19
C PRO A 439 3.32 46.14 9.60
N GLU A 440 2.39 46.26 10.57
CA GLU A 440 2.75 46.57 11.96
C GLU A 440 3.52 45.41 12.63
N LEU A 441 3.26 44.17 12.23
CA LEU A 441 4.06 43.02 12.67
C LEU A 441 5.49 43.14 12.15
N ILE A 442 5.65 43.42 10.85
CA ILE A 442 6.98 43.59 10.24
C ILE A 442 7.75 44.74 10.90
N GLN A 443 7.08 45.86 11.16
CA GLN A 443 7.69 46.99 11.87
C GLN A 443 8.16 46.58 13.28
N LEU A 444 7.32 45.88 14.05
CA LEU A 444 7.69 45.43 15.39
C LEU A 444 8.87 44.43 15.38
N LEU A 445 8.93 43.55 14.38
CA LEU A 445 10.04 42.62 14.21
C LEU A 445 11.34 43.35 13.82
N ASP A 446 11.23 44.44 13.06
CA ASP A 446 12.35 45.33 12.69
C ASP A 446 12.91 46.04 13.93
N GLU A 447 12.03 46.68 14.72
CA GLU A 447 12.37 47.34 15.98
C GLU A 447 13.05 46.34 16.95
N THR A 448 12.46 45.15 17.10
CA THR A 448 13.01 44.07 17.94
C THR A 448 14.41 43.65 17.50
N PHE A 449 14.66 43.60 16.20
CA PHE A 449 15.96 43.23 15.66
C PHE A 449 17.00 44.32 15.86
N ASP A 450 16.63 45.57 15.58
CA ASP A 450 17.53 46.71 15.74
C ASP A 450 17.91 46.91 17.22
N ASP A 451 16.96 46.81 18.15
CA ASP A 451 17.22 46.83 19.60
C ASP A 451 18.20 45.71 20.01
N ALA A 452 18.00 44.49 19.50
CA ALA A 452 18.87 43.36 19.82
C ALA A 452 20.28 43.51 19.23
N VAL A 453 20.41 44.12 18.05
CA VAL A 453 21.71 44.45 17.46
C VAL A 453 22.41 45.51 18.30
N GLU A 454 21.70 46.57 18.70
CA GLU A 454 22.27 47.62 19.56
C GLU A 454 22.76 47.06 20.90
N GLU A 455 21.97 46.22 21.57
CA GLU A 455 22.36 45.58 22.84
C GLU A 455 23.57 44.64 22.67
N PHE A 456 23.63 43.87 21.58
CA PHE A 456 24.77 42.98 21.32
C PHE A 456 26.12 43.73 21.13
N HIS A 457 26.07 45.04 20.87
CA HIS A 457 27.25 45.88 20.70
C HIS A 457 27.60 46.76 21.90
N GLN A 458 26.81 46.71 22.97
CA GLN A 458 27.11 47.37 24.25
C GLN A 458 28.05 46.51 25.10
#